data_AF-A0A2V8ISD3-F1
#
_entry.id   AF-A0A2V8ISD3-F1
#
_cell.length_a   1.000
_cell.length_b   1.000
_cell.length_c   1.000
_cell.angle_alpha   90.00
_cell.angle_beta   90.00
_cell.angle_gamma   90.00
#
_symmetry.space_group_name_H-M   'P 1'
#
loop_
_entity.id
_entity.type
_entity.pdbx_description
1 polymer ?
#
loop_
_entity_poly.entity_id
_entity_poly.type
_entity_poly.pdbx_seq_one_letter_code
_entity_poly.pdbx_strand_id
1 'polypeptide(L)' 'MRITGEGGLNWRQVLAALTTIPARRFNEASQRGQLAEGMAGDVVVLGADPQDDIQAFGDVRLTIRSGRVIYGETLTR' A
#
# COMPACT_ATOMS: atom_id res chain seq x y z
N MET A 1 -8.26 16.44 -15.40
CA MET A 1 -7.39 15.90 -14.33
C MET A 1 -8.07 16.16 -13.00
N ARG A 2 -8.60 15.13 -12.33
CA ARG A 2 -9.31 15.28 -11.04
C ARG A 2 -8.29 15.09 -9.90
N ILE A 3 -8.22 16.07 -9.01
CA ILE A 3 -7.42 16.08 -7.79
C ILE A 3 -8.35 15.79 -6.62
N THR A 4 -8.08 14.78 -5.79
CA THR A 4 -8.98 14.43 -4.68
C THR A 4 -8.19 13.84 -3.51
N GLY A 5 -8.11 14.64 -2.44
CA GLY A 5 -7.36 14.46 -1.19
C GLY A 5 -6.98 15.85 -0.66
N GLU A 6 -6.86 16.05 0.66
CA GLU A 6 -6.62 17.38 1.27
C GLU A 6 -5.36 18.10 0.72
N GLY A 7 -4.42 17.36 0.11
CA GLY A 7 -3.21 17.89 -0.53
C GLY A 7 -3.18 17.87 -2.07
N GLY A 8 -4.30 17.61 -2.75
CA GLY A 8 -4.36 17.61 -4.22
C GLY A 8 -3.65 16.42 -4.91
N LEU A 9 -3.34 15.36 -4.18
CA LEU A 9 -2.79 14.12 -4.74
C LEU A 9 -3.91 13.23 -5.27
N ASN A 10 -3.66 12.49 -6.35
CA ASN A 10 -4.52 11.39 -6.78
C ASN A 10 -4.08 10.06 -6.13
N TRP A 11 -4.95 9.05 -6.19
CA TRP A 11 -4.70 7.75 -5.54
C TRP A 11 -3.40 7.06 -5.99
N ARG A 12 -3.00 7.20 -7.26
CA ARG A 12 -1.74 6.61 -7.77
C ARG A 12 -0.52 7.30 -7.17
N GLN A 13 -0.60 8.62 -6.97
CA GLN A 13 0.48 9.38 -6.33
C GLN A 13 0.62 8.99 -4.85
N VAL A 14 -0.50 8.82 -4.14
CA VAL A 14 -0.48 8.31 -2.76
C VAL A 14 0.08 6.88 -2.71
N LEU A 15 -0.38 5.97 -3.58
CA LEU A 15 0.16 4.62 -3.66
C LEU A 15 1.67 4.62 -3.88
N ALA A 16 2.18 5.44 -4.82
CA ALA A 16 3.61 5.55 -5.08
C ALA A 16 4.39 6.12 -3.88
N ALA A 17 3.82 7.11 -3.18
CA ALA A 17 4.41 7.69 -1.98
C ALA A 17 4.48 6.70 -0.80
N LEU A 18 3.62 5.68 -0.79
CA LEU A 18 3.62 4.61 0.21
C LEU A 18 4.44 3.37 -0.19
N THR A 19 4.93 3.28 -1.44
CA THR A 19 5.55 2.05 -1.97
C THR A 19 6.88 2.32 -2.68
N THR A 20 6.83 2.74 -3.95
CA THR A 20 8.00 2.83 -4.84
C THR A 20 8.90 4.03 -4.54
N ILE A 21 8.34 5.16 -4.09
CA ILE A 21 9.12 6.37 -3.78
C ILE A 21 10.05 6.13 -2.57
N PRO A 22 9.55 5.65 -1.41
CA PRO A 22 10.41 5.28 -0.29
C PRO A 22 11.43 4.20 -0.64
N ALA A 23 11.02 3.15 -1.36
CA ALA A 23 11.93 2.06 -1.74
C ALA A 23 13.13 2.57 -2.56
N ARG A 24 12.92 3.49 -3.50
CA ARG A 24 14.02 4.15 -4.22
C ARG A 24 14.85 5.05 -3.31
N ARG A 25 14.20 5.84 -2.46
CA ARG A 25 14.86 6.80 -1.55
C ARG A 25 15.82 6.12 -0.58
N PHE A 26 15.50 4.89 -0.16
CA PHE A 26 16.29 4.08 0.77
C PHE A 26 17.12 2.98 0.09
N ASN A 27 17.24 3.00 -1.24
CA ASN A 27 18.03 2.04 -2.01
C ASN A 27 17.57 0.56 -1.84
N GLU A 28 16.26 0.35 -1.67
CA GLU A 28 15.63 -0.95 -1.51
C GLU A 28 14.73 -1.33 -2.71
N ALA A 29 14.74 -0.54 -3.79
CA ALA A 29 13.85 -0.75 -4.95
C ALA A 29 14.05 -2.10 -5.67
N SER A 30 15.20 -2.75 -5.52
CA SER A 30 15.45 -4.11 -6.01
C SER A 30 14.85 -5.21 -5.13
N GLN A 31 14.43 -4.87 -3.90
CA GLN A 31 13.97 -5.82 -2.90
C GLN A 31 12.50 -5.61 -2.53
N ARG A 32 12.00 -4.37 -2.50
CA ARG A 32 10.61 -4.05 -2.08
C ARG A 32 10.03 -2.84 -2.80
N GLY A 33 8.76 -2.54 -2.48
CA GLY A 33 8.03 -1.37 -2.98
C GLY A 33 7.23 -1.65 -4.25
N GLN A 34 7.30 -2.86 -4.79
CA GLN A 34 6.43 -3.34 -5.86
C GLN A 34 6.08 -4.81 -5.59
N LEU A 35 4.88 -5.21 -5.99
CA LEU A 35 4.46 -6.60 -5.97
C LEU A 35 4.92 -7.28 -7.26
N ALA A 36 6.00 -8.05 -7.19
CA ALA A 36 6.54 -8.82 -8.31
C ALA A 36 7.30 -10.06 -7.80
N GLU A 37 7.49 -11.04 -8.67
CA GLU A 37 8.28 -12.24 -8.37
C GLU A 37 9.71 -11.88 -7.97
N GLY A 38 10.25 -12.60 -6.98
CA GLY A 38 11.60 -12.35 -6.46
C GLY A 38 11.73 -11.16 -5.49
N MET A 39 10.68 -10.34 -5.32
CA MET A 39 10.65 -9.27 -4.32
C MET A 39 10.17 -9.78 -2.96
N ALA A 40 10.45 -9.01 -1.90
CA ALA A 40 9.94 -9.29 -0.57
C ALA A 40 8.40 -9.34 -0.59
N GLY A 41 7.83 -10.35 0.09
CA GLY A 41 6.38 -10.52 0.24
C GLY A 41 5.78 -9.51 1.22
N ASP A 42 5.94 -8.22 0.95
CA ASP A 42 5.35 -7.10 1.68
C ASP A 42 4.02 -6.72 1.01
N VAL A 43 2.90 -7.02 1.64
CA VAL A 43 1.55 -6.85 1.08
C VAL A 43 0.59 -6.28 2.12
N VAL A 44 -0.26 -5.36 1.70
CA VAL A 44 -1.38 -4.83 2.49
C VAL A 44 -2.68 -5.09 1.73
N VAL A 45 -3.69 -5.59 2.43
CA VAL A 45 -5.06 -5.73 1.91
C VAL A 45 -5.92 -4.64 2.52
N LEU A 46 -6.62 -3.90 1.66
CA LEU A 46 -7.56 -2.85 2.05
C LEU A 46 -9.00 -3.37 2.00
N GLY A 47 -9.87 -2.84 2.85
CA GLY A 47 -11.29 -3.20 2.88
C GLY A 47 -12.14 -2.49 1.83
N ALA A 48 -11.61 -1.43 1.21
CA ALA A 48 -12.24 -0.66 0.14
C ALA A 48 -11.22 -0.27 -0.95
N ASP A 49 -11.72 0.12 -2.14
CA ASP A 49 -10.88 0.52 -3.27
C ASP A 49 -10.40 1.99 -3.13
N PRO A 50 -9.08 2.26 -3.02
CA PRO A 50 -8.55 3.62 -2.95
C PRO A 50 -8.71 4.44 -4.24
N GLN A 51 -9.12 3.82 -5.35
CA GLN A 51 -9.46 4.54 -6.58
C GLN A 51 -10.75 5.35 -6.42
N ASP A 52 -11.69 4.84 -5.62
CA ASP A 52 -13.00 5.45 -5.37
C ASP A 52 -12.93 6.46 -4.23
N ASP A 53 -12.25 6.11 -3.13
CA ASP A 53 -12.02 6.97 -1.96
C ASP A 53 -10.58 6.85 -1.45
N ILE A 54 -9.86 7.98 -1.44
CA ILE A 54 -8.47 8.03 -0.98
C ILE A 54 -8.32 7.69 0.52
N GLN A 55 -9.37 7.84 1.31
CA GLN A 55 -9.37 7.43 2.72
C GLN A 55 -9.29 5.90 2.89
N ALA A 56 -9.60 5.12 1.84
CA ALA A 56 -9.51 3.66 1.87
C ALA A 56 -8.08 3.13 2.10
N PHE A 57 -7.03 3.94 1.87
CA PHE A 57 -5.67 3.59 2.28
C PHE A 57 -5.52 3.36 3.79
N GLY A 58 -6.44 3.90 4.60
CA GLY A 58 -6.50 3.67 6.05
C GLY A 58 -7.32 2.44 6.47
N ASP A 59 -8.16 1.87 5.59
CA ASP A 59 -8.98 0.68 5.88
C ASP A 59 -8.16 -0.61 5.70
N VAL A 60 -7.12 -0.79 6.51
CA VAL A 60 -6.21 -1.94 6.45
C VAL A 60 -6.86 -3.16 7.13
N ARG A 61 -6.96 -4.28 6.40
CA ARG A 61 -7.53 -5.55 6.88
C ARG A 61 -6.48 -6.62 7.18
N LEU A 62 -5.38 -6.62 6.43
CA LEU A 62 -4.30 -7.59 6.56
C LEU A 62 -2.99 -6.91 6.17
N THR A 63 -1.93 -7.18 6.94
CA THR A 63 -0.57 -6.78 6.60
C THR A 63 0.35 -7.99 6.68
N ILE A 64 1.03 -8.26 5.57
CA ILE A 64 2.06 -9.28 5.43
C ILE A 64 3.39 -8.56 5.25
N ARG A 65 4.40 -8.95 6.03
CA ARG A 65 5.77 -8.46 5.90
C ARG A 65 6.71 -9.62 5.68
N SER A 66 7.43 -9.60 4.57
CA SER A 66 8.38 -10.65 4.18
C SER A 66 7.75 -12.06 4.28
N GLY A 67 6.50 -12.19 3.82
CA GLY A 67 5.75 -13.46 3.84
C GLY A 67 5.12 -13.84 5.18
N ARG A 68 5.30 -13.04 6.24
CA ARG A 68 4.69 -13.27 7.57
C ARG A 68 3.54 -12.31 7.82
N VAL A 69 2.38 -12.83 8.22
CA VAL A 69 1.27 -12.00 8.69
C VAL A 69 1.69 -11.29 9.99
N ILE A 70 1.60 -9.96 10.00
CA ILE A 70 1.92 -9.12 11.18
C ILE A 70 0.72 -8.35 11.72
N TYR A 71 -0.33 -8.23 10.91
CA TYR A 71 -1.62 -7.70 11.30
C TYR A 71 -2.70 -8.41 10.48
N GLY A 72 -3.82 -8.74 11.12
CA GLY A 72 -5.01 -9.23 10.45
C GLY A 72 -6.19 -8.90 11.34
N GLU A 73 -7.19 -8.21 10.78
CA GLU A 73 -8.45 -8.02 11.49
C GLU A 73 -9.02 -9.41 11.79
N THR A 74 -9.35 -9.67 13.06
CA THR A 74 -10.04 -10.90 13.42
C THR A 74 -11.43 -10.79 12.84
N LEU A 75 -11.67 -11.43 11.69
CA LEU A 75 -13.00 -11.59 11.13
C LEU A 75 -13.84 -12.32 12.17
N THR A 76 -14.58 -11.56 12.96
CA THR A 76 -15.64 -12.11 13.82
C THR A 76 -16.71 -12.55 12.84
N ARG A 77 -16.85 -13.86 12.67
CA ARG A 77 -17.85 -14.48 11.80
C ARG A 77 -19.26 -14.15 12.25
#